data_AF-A0A7G8UZL5-F1
#
_entry.id   AF-A0A7G8UZL5-F1
#
_cell.length_a   1.000
_cell.length_b   1.000
_cell.length_c   1.000
_cell.angle_alpha   90.00
_cell.angle_beta   90.00
_cell.angle_gamma   90.00
#
_symmetry.space_group_name_H-M   'P 1'
#
loop_
_entity.id
_entity.type
_entity.pdbx_description
1 polymer ?
#
loop_
_entity_poly.entity_id
_entity_poly.type
_entity_poly.pdbx_seq_one_letter_code
_entity_poly.pdbx_strand_id
1 'polypeptide(L)'
;MAKNDKSALKEYGNRVRTFRKEANISQEALATFASLYQSYIASIEKGDVNIGILAQQTLSNTFGVKHYQLADPDFPIPPKKVLRENIRRYLHQKNIDPACLKEKIPNYVTCMDELLKSGFLDEARTTKQIADKYKQEYQLVISPARIAGILSRGSRSDHIDTIKSPCGKQSKYRLLNKQVNPKNNSTG
;
A
#
# COMPACT_ATOMS: atom_id res chain seq x y z
N MET A 1 -2.63 -12.83 35.61
CA MET A 1 -3.14 -13.14 34.26
C MET A 1 -1.97 -13.09 33.30
N ALA A 2 -1.77 -14.16 32.51
CA ALA A 2 -0.54 -14.42 31.78
C ALA A 2 -0.26 -13.37 30.69
N LYS A 3 1.03 -13.08 30.50
CA LYS A 3 1.57 -11.90 29.83
C LYS A 3 1.81 -12.10 28.32
N ASN A 4 1.05 -12.97 27.65
CA ASN A 4 1.33 -13.34 26.25
C ASN A 4 0.10 -13.45 25.32
N ASP A 5 -1.09 -13.05 25.76
CA ASP A 5 -2.24 -12.97 24.85
C ASP A 5 -2.13 -11.71 23.99
N LYS A 6 -1.66 -11.85 22.74
CA LYS A 6 -2.22 -10.98 21.70
C LYS A 6 -3.70 -11.31 21.67
N SER A 7 -4.51 -10.48 22.33
CA SER A 7 -5.97 -10.63 22.42
C SER A 7 -6.54 -11.10 21.09
N ALA A 8 -7.39 -12.15 21.09
CA ALA A 8 -8.04 -12.66 19.87
C ALA A 8 -8.68 -11.55 19.02
N LEU A 9 -9.11 -10.45 19.67
CA LEU A 9 -9.60 -9.23 19.03
C LEU A 9 -8.54 -8.57 18.12
N LYS A 10 -7.28 -8.55 18.56
CA LYS A 10 -6.14 -7.98 17.82
C LYS A 10 -5.73 -8.88 16.67
N GLU A 11 -5.80 -10.20 16.83
CA GLU A 11 -5.55 -11.15 15.73
C GLU A 11 -6.61 -10.99 14.63
N TYR A 12 -7.89 -11.02 15.01
CA TYR A 12 -9.00 -10.77 14.10
C TYR A 12 -8.92 -9.37 13.46
N GLY A 13 -8.65 -8.34 14.26
CA GLY A 13 -8.48 -6.97 13.78
C GLY A 13 -7.36 -6.83 12.75
N ASN A 14 -6.22 -7.51 12.97
CA ASN A 14 -5.12 -7.57 12.01
C ASN A 14 -5.53 -8.29 10.73
N ARG A 15 -6.31 -9.37 10.81
CA ARG A 15 -6.85 -10.06 9.63
C ARG A 15 -7.70 -9.13 8.77
N VAL A 16 -8.70 -8.47 9.37
CA VAL A 16 -9.56 -7.49 8.67
C VAL A 16 -8.71 -6.40 8.00
N ARG A 17 -7.72 -5.88 8.74
CA ARG A 17 -6.80 -4.85 8.24
C ARG A 17 -5.97 -5.31 7.05
N THR A 18 -5.50 -6.55 7.07
CA THR A 18 -4.69 -7.12 5.99
C THR A 18 -5.53 -7.30 4.72
N PHE A 19 -6.73 -7.88 4.82
CA PHE A 19 -7.67 -7.95 3.69
C PHE A 19 -7.96 -6.57 3.10
N ARG A 20 -8.25 -5.58 3.97
CA ARG A 20 -8.54 -4.21 3.52
C ARG A 20 -7.36 -3.56 2.80
N LYS A 21 -6.14 -3.74 3.32
CA LYS A 21 -4.92 -3.19 2.71
C LYS A 21 -4.60 -3.87 1.37
N GLU A 22 -4.74 -5.19 1.29
CA GLU A 22 -4.53 -5.94 0.06
C GLU A 22 -5.55 -5.53 -1.02
N ALA A 23 -6.81 -5.34 -0.64
CA ALA A 23 -7.84 -4.77 -1.51
C ALA A 23 -7.60 -3.29 -1.91
N ASN A 24 -6.62 -2.62 -1.29
CA ASN A 24 -6.30 -1.21 -1.47
C ASN A 24 -7.51 -0.28 -1.32
N ILE A 25 -8.23 -0.40 -0.20
CA ILE A 25 -9.39 0.45 0.14
C ILE A 25 -9.18 1.14 1.51
N SER A 26 -9.82 2.30 1.71
CA SER A 26 -9.79 3.01 2.99
C SER A 26 -10.74 2.37 4.02
N GLN A 27 -10.57 2.72 5.30
CA GLN A 27 -11.51 2.31 6.34
C GLN A 27 -12.91 2.88 6.08
N GLU A 28 -12.98 4.12 5.59
CA GLU A 28 -14.21 4.77 5.15
C GLU A 28 -14.89 3.99 4.02
N ALA A 29 -14.14 3.59 3.00
CA ALA A 29 -14.68 2.79 1.89
C ALA A 29 -15.23 1.45 2.40
N LEU A 30 -14.46 0.71 3.21
CA LEU A 30 -14.94 -0.54 3.81
C LEU A 30 -16.19 -0.33 4.68
N ALA A 31 -16.23 0.75 5.45
CA ALA A 31 -17.38 1.12 6.27
C ALA A 31 -18.63 1.37 5.42
N THR A 32 -18.49 2.11 4.32
CA THR A 32 -19.57 2.34 3.34
C THR A 32 -20.07 1.03 2.75
N PHE A 33 -19.17 0.12 2.33
CA PHE A 33 -19.57 -1.17 1.74
C PHE A 33 -20.31 -2.04 2.75
N ALA A 34 -19.83 -2.07 3.99
CA ALA A 34 -20.40 -2.88 5.04
C ALA A 34 -21.62 -2.23 5.74
N SER A 35 -22.00 -1.00 5.35
CA SER A 35 -23.00 -0.20 6.07
C SER A 35 -22.70 -0.09 7.57
N LEU A 36 -21.43 0.12 7.90
CA LEU A 36 -20.90 0.29 9.26
C LEU A 36 -20.33 1.69 9.44
N TYR A 37 -20.11 2.10 10.68
CA TYR A 37 -19.38 3.34 10.97
C TYR A 37 -17.87 3.16 10.76
N GLN A 38 -17.20 4.15 10.17
CA GLN A 38 -15.75 4.14 10.00
C GLN A 38 -15.00 4.00 11.34
N SER A 39 -15.49 4.66 12.39
CA SER A 39 -14.94 4.53 13.75
C SER A 39 -15.03 3.09 14.26
N TYR A 40 -16.11 2.38 13.95
CA TYR A 40 -16.26 0.97 14.31
C TYR A 40 -15.26 0.10 13.57
N ILE A 41 -15.06 0.30 12.26
CA ILE A 41 -14.00 -0.38 11.50
C ILE A 41 -12.62 -0.11 12.13
N ALA A 42 -12.34 1.15 12.50
CA ALA A 42 -11.07 1.50 13.12
C ALA A 42 -10.86 0.81 14.47
N SER A 43 -11.89 0.71 15.31
CA SER A 43 -11.84 -0.01 16.58
C SER A 43 -11.67 -1.53 16.38
N ILE A 44 -12.35 -2.11 15.39
CA ILE A 44 -12.19 -3.53 15.02
C ILE A 44 -10.73 -3.80 14.62
N GLU A 45 -10.15 -2.98 13.73
CA GLU A 45 -8.77 -3.17 13.26
C GLU A 45 -7.71 -3.00 14.37
N LYS A 46 -8.02 -2.26 15.43
CA LYS A 46 -7.16 -2.12 16.61
C LYS A 46 -7.33 -3.27 17.60
N GLY A 47 -8.47 -3.98 17.54
CA GLY A 47 -8.86 -4.98 18.53
C GLY A 47 -9.49 -4.38 19.78
N ASP A 48 -10.04 -3.17 19.70
CA ASP A 48 -10.59 -2.42 20.84
C ASP A 48 -12.04 -2.80 21.15
N VAL A 49 -12.73 -3.49 20.25
CA VAL A 49 -14.15 -3.86 20.37
C VAL A 49 -14.37 -5.32 20.04
N ASN A 50 -15.33 -5.94 20.75
CA ASN A 50 -15.85 -7.25 20.37
C ASN A 50 -16.82 -7.09 19.20
N ILE A 51 -16.56 -7.80 18.10
CA ILE A 51 -17.37 -7.77 16.89
C ILE A 51 -18.36 -8.92 16.86
N GLY A 52 -19.64 -8.60 16.74
CA GLY A 52 -20.70 -9.61 16.63
C GLY A 52 -20.60 -10.41 15.33
N ILE A 53 -21.06 -11.67 15.35
CA ILE A 53 -20.98 -12.61 14.21
C ILE A 53 -21.60 -12.03 12.93
N LEU A 54 -22.72 -11.32 13.02
CA LEU A 54 -23.37 -10.69 11.85
C LEU A 54 -22.47 -9.63 11.21
N ALA A 55 -21.77 -8.82 12.01
CA ALA A 55 -20.82 -7.84 11.50
C ALA A 55 -19.60 -8.51 10.87
N GLN A 56 -19.11 -9.62 11.46
CA GLN A 56 -18.05 -10.43 10.84
C GLN A 56 -18.47 -10.98 9.48
N GLN A 57 -19.70 -11.52 9.38
CA GLN A 57 -20.28 -12.01 8.13
C GLN A 57 -20.45 -10.91 7.09
N THR A 58 -20.90 -9.71 7.50
CA THR A 58 -20.97 -8.56 6.60
C THR A 58 -19.59 -8.22 6.04
N LEU A 59 -18.57 -8.11 6.90
CA LEU A 59 -17.20 -7.84 6.47
C LEU A 59 -16.66 -8.92 5.54
N SER A 60 -16.84 -10.20 5.87
CA SER A 60 -16.33 -11.30 5.05
C SER A 60 -17.00 -11.34 3.67
N ASN A 61 -18.31 -11.07 3.61
CA ASN A 61 -19.06 -10.99 2.37
C ASN A 61 -18.53 -9.87 1.45
N THR A 62 -18.09 -8.72 2.00
CA THR A 62 -17.46 -7.67 1.18
C THR A 62 -16.20 -8.17 0.46
N PHE A 63 -15.43 -9.06 1.09
CA PHE A 63 -14.22 -9.65 0.52
C PHE A 63 -14.49 -10.94 -0.27
N GLY A 64 -15.75 -11.40 -0.35
CA GLY A 64 -16.13 -12.64 -1.02
C GLY A 64 -15.59 -13.90 -0.34
N VAL A 65 -15.42 -13.86 0.98
CA VAL A 65 -14.98 -15.01 1.80
C VAL A 65 -16.00 -15.29 2.90
N LYS A 66 -15.91 -16.48 3.50
CA LYS A 66 -16.74 -16.86 4.65
C LYS A 66 -16.21 -16.20 5.93
N HIS A 67 -17.08 -15.94 6.90
CA HIS A 67 -16.71 -15.25 8.15
C HIS A 67 -15.60 -15.98 8.91
N TYR A 68 -15.63 -17.31 8.96
CA TYR A 68 -14.57 -18.11 9.57
C TYR A 68 -13.24 -18.06 8.79
N GLN A 69 -13.27 -17.90 7.46
CA GLN A 69 -12.05 -17.72 6.66
C GLN A 69 -11.41 -16.35 6.92
N LEU A 70 -12.23 -15.32 7.15
CA LEU A 70 -11.71 -13.99 7.51
C LEU A 70 -10.98 -14.04 8.86
N ALA A 71 -11.50 -14.82 9.82
CA ALA A 71 -10.89 -14.99 11.14
C ALA A 71 -9.68 -15.95 11.17
N ASP A 72 -9.63 -16.92 10.26
CA ASP A 72 -8.61 -17.96 10.21
C ASP A 72 -7.22 -17.39 9.87
N PRO A 73 -6.23 -17.43 10.78
CA PRO A 73 -4.89 -16.90 10.52
C PRO A 73 -4.16 -17.59 9.36
N ASP A 74 -4.49 -18.85 9.09
CA ASP A 74 -3.83 -19.69 8.09
C ASP A 74 -4.52 -19.60 6.72
N PHE A 75 -5.74 -19.04 6.66
CA PHE A 75 -6.41 -18.82 5.39
C PHE A 75 -5.67 -17.73 4.57
N PRO A 76 -5.21 -18.03 3.35
CA PRO A 76 -4.39 -17.12 2.57
C PRO A 76 -5.18 -15.87 2.17
N ILE A 77 -4.52 -14.71 2.19
CA ILE A 77 -5.13 -13.46 1.72
C ILE A 77 -5.26 -13.54 0.18
N PRO A 78 -6.48 -13.45 -0.39
CA PRO A 78 -6.63 -13.46 -1.84
C PRO A 78 -5.91 -12.26 -2.48
N PRO A 79 -5.33 -12.41 -3.69
CA PRO A 79 -4.65 -11.30 -4.36
C PRO A 79 -5.56 -10.09 -4.58
N LYS A 80 -5.01 -8.87 -4.56
CA LYS A 80 -5.74 -7.61 -4.83
C LYS A 80 -6.77 -7.69 -5.96
N LYS A 81 -6.42 -8.29 -7.11
CA LYS A 81 -7.32 -8.44 -8.27
C LYS A 81 -8.60 -9.21 -7.90
N VAL A 82 -8.46 -10.31 -7.16
CA VAL A 82 -9.57 -11.17 -6.70
C VAL A 82 -10.41 -10.42 -5.68
N LEU A 83 -9.78 -9.80 -4.67
CA LEU A 83 -10.51 -9.05 -3.64
C LEU A 83 -11.35 -7.92 -4.24
N ARG A 84 -10.79 -7.18 -5.21
CA ARG A 84 -11.54 -6.09 -5.85
C ARG A 84 -12.70 -6.58 -6.70
N GLU A 85 -12.54 -7.72 -7.36
CA GLU A 85 -13.65 -8.31 -8.09
C GLU A 85 -14.77 -8.77 -7.15
N ASN A 86 -14.40 -9.37 -6.02
CA ASN A 86 -15.37 -9.75 -4.98
C ASN A 86 -16.11 -8.53 -4.43
N ILE A 87 -15.41 -7.42 -4.15
CA ILE A 87 -16.04 -6.19 -3.69
C ILE A 87 -16.99 -5.64 -4.77
N ARG A 88 -16.59 -5.58 -6.05
CA ARG A 88 -17.48 -5.14 -7.13
C ARG A 88 -18.76 -5.96 -7.20
N ARG A 89 -18.65 -7.28 -7.10
CA ARG A 89 -19.81 -8.18 -7.08
C ARG A 89 -20.71 -7.90 -5.88
N TYR A 90 -20.12 -7.70 -4.70
CA TYR A 90 -20.86 -7.36 -3.49
C TYR A 90 -21.60 -6.02 -3.62
N LEU A 91 -20.94 -4.98 -4.14
CA LEU A 91 -21.55 -3.65 -4.36
C LEU A 91 -22.72 -3.73 -5.34
N HIS A 92 -22.56 -4.47 -6.44
CA HIS A 92 -23.64 -4.71 -7.40
C HIS A 92 -24.83 -5.42 -6.74
N GLN A 93 -24.58 -6.47 -5.95
CA GLN A 93 -25.65 -7.19 -5.22
C GLN A 93 -26.39 -6.32 -4.20
N LYS A 94 -25.72 -5.31 -3.64
CA LYS A 94 -26.28 -4.40 -2.63
C LYS A 94 -26.82 -3.10 -3.22
N ASN A 95 -26.81 -2.93 -4.55
CA ASN A 95 -27.15 -1.67 -5.23
C ASN A 95 -26.36 -0.46 -4.68
N ILE A 96 -25.09 -0.67 -4.33
CA ILE A 96 -24.20 0.39 -3.86
C ILE A 96 -23.38 0.91 -5.05
N ASP A 97 -23.31 2.23 -5.20
CA ASP A 97 -22.55 2.88 -6.27
C ASP A 97 -21.06 2.47 -6.23
N PRO A 98 -20.50 1.84 -7.28
CA PRO A 98 -19.08 1.47 -7.36
C PRO A 98 -18.13 2.67 -7.22
N ALA A 99 -18.59 3.91 -7.37
CA ALA A 99 -17.79 5.11 -7.14
C ALA A 99 -17.22 5.20 -5.71
N CYS A 100 -17.76 4.46 -4.73
CA CYS A 100 -17.18 4.35 -3.39
C CYS A 100 -15.91 3.46 -3.35
N LEU A 101 -15.66 2.63 -4.37
CA LEU A 101 -14.43 1.88 -4.58
C LEU A 101 -13.30 2.76 -5.16
N LYS A 102 -13.21 4.02 -4.75
CA LYS A 102 -12.08 4.87 -5.14
C LYS A 102 -10.82 4.18 -4.64
N GLU A 103 -9.82 4.05 -5.52
CA GLU A 103 -8.51 3.68 -5.01
C GLU A 103 -8.14 4.67 -3.90
N LYS A 104 -7.57 4.20 -2.80
CA LYS A 104 -6.65 5.09 -2.07
C LYS A 104 -5.73 5.63 -3.15
N ILE A 105 -5.68 6.96 -3.29
CA ILE A 105 -4.76 7.67 -4.21
C ILE A 105 -3.51 6.81 -4.31
N PRO A 106 -3.08 6.40 -5.52
CA PRO A 106 -1.99 5.45 -5.67
C PRO A 106 -0.90 5.85 -4.70
N ASN A 107 -0.45 4.91 -3.86
CA ASN A 107 0.60 5.25 -2.91
C ASN A 107 1.89 5.39 -3.69
N TYR A 108 2.03 6.53 -4.36
CA TYR A 108 3.14 6.87 -5.23
C TYR A 108 4.46 6.74 -4.46
N VAL A 109 4.41 6.91 -3.14
CA VAL A 109 5.55 6.72 -2.23
C VAL A 109 5.92 5.23 -2.14
N THR A 110 4.96 4.31 -1.96
CA THR A 110 5.23 2.86 -1.97
C THR A 110 5.75 2.38 -3.33
N CYS A 111 5.12 2.81 -4.43
CA CYS A 111 5.62 2.50 -5.77
C CYS A 111 7.04 3.07 -5.99
N MET A 112 7.36 4.20 -5.35
CA MET A 112 8.71 4.76 -5.41
C MET A 112 9.69 3.88 -4.64
N ASP A 113 9.32 3.41 -3.45
CA ASP A 113 10.16 2.52 -2.65
C ASP A 113 10.45 1.20 -3.36
N GLU A 114 9.47 0.64 -4.05
CA GLU A 114 9.64 -0.55 -4.89
C GLU A 114 10.54 -0.24 -6.09
N LEU A 115 10.37 0.92 -6.72
CA LEU A 115 11.21 1.35 -7.84
C LEU A 115 12.66 1.62 -7.42
N LEU A 116 12.88 2.10 -6.20
CA LEU A 116 14.21 2.28 -5.62
C LEU A 116 14.89 0.93 -5.35
N LYS A 117 14.12 -0.09 -4.99
CA LYS A 117 14.62 -1.46 -4.75
C LYS A 117 14.88 -2.25 -6.04
N SER A 118 14.29 -1.85 -7.17
CA SER A 118 14.39 -2.59 -8.43
C SER A 118 15.68 -2.30 -9.22
N GLY A 119 16.54 -1.42 -8.73
CA GLY A 119 17.76 -0.97 -9.43
C GLY A 119 17.50 0.02 -10.57
N PHE A 120 16.23 0.41 -10.81
CA PHE A 120 15.89 1.33 -11.91
C PHE A 120 16.58 2.70 -11.79
N LEU A 121 16.82 3.14 -10.55
CA LEU A 121 17.45 4.42 -10.21
C LEU A 121 18.97 4.29 -9.94
N ASP A 122 19.59 3.14 -10.19
CA ASP A 122 21.05 2.98 -10.09
C ASP A 122 21.76 3.87 -11.13
N GLU A 123 21.10 4.07 -12.27
CA GLU A 123 21.47 5.07 -13.27
C GLU A 123 20.65 6.36 -13.11
N ALA A 124 21.23 7.49 -13.51
CA ALA A 124 20.56 8.78 -13.44
C ALA A 124 19.34 8.85 -14.37
N ARG A 125 18.15 9.05 -13.79
CA ARG A 125 16.87 9.18 -14.50
C ARG A 125 16.27 10.57 -14.34
N THR A 126 15.63 11.07 -15.39
CA THR A 126 14.79 12.28 -15.30
C THR A 126 13.45 11.93 -14.66
N THR A 127 12.75 12.93 -14.11
CA THR A 127 11.37 12.78 -13.64
C THR A 127 10.41 12.31 -14.74
N LYS A 128 10.69 12.62 -16.02
CA LYS A 128 9.93 12.09 -17.16
C LYS A 128 10.09 10.57 -17.29
N GLN A 129 11.33 10.08 -17.26
CA GLN A 129 11.61 8.64 -17.35
C GLN A 129 11.02 7.87 -16.16
N ILE A 130 11.04 8.46 -14.96
CA ILE A 130 10.40 7.89 -13.77
C ILE A 130 8.88 7.84 -13.97
N ALA A 131 8.25 8.91 -14.49
CA ALA A 131 6.81 8.93 -14.77
C ALA A 131 6.42 7.87 -15.82
N ASP A 132 7.21 7.71 -16.88
CA ASP A 132 6.99 6.69 -17.91
C ASP A 132 7.07 5.28 -17.31
N LYS A 133 8.04 5.04 -16.42
CA LYS A 133 8.16 3.77 -15.70
C LYS A 133 6.97 3.51 -14.76
N TYR A 134 6.43 4.54 -14.12
CA TYR A 134 5.19 4.42 -13.33
C TYR A 134 3.99 4.01 -14.20
N LYS A 135 3.88 4.57 -15.40
CA LYS A 135 2.81 4.23 -16.34
C LYS A 135 2.95 2.80 -16.85
N GLN A 136 4.18 2.36 -17.13
CA GLN A 136 4.46 1.01 -17.64
C GLN A 136 4.26 -0.07 -16.56
N GLU A 137 4.87 0.11 -15.39
CA GLU A 137 4.93 -0.91 -14.34
C GLU A 137 3.65 -0.97 -13.50
N TYR A 138 3.13 0.20 -13.14
CA TYR A 138 2.03 0.31 -12.17
C TYR A 138 0.71 0.79 -12.80
N GLN A 139 0.71 1.11 -14.10
CA GLN A 139 -0.43 1.75 -14.79
C GLN A 139 -0.85 3.08 -14.11
N LEU A 140 0.12 3.79 -13.53
CA LEU A 140 -0.10 5.04 -12.81
C LEU A 140 0.42 6.25 -13.58
N VAL A 141 -0.39 7.31 -13.65
CA VAL A 141 0.02 8.61 -14.18
C VAL A 141 0.42 9.52 -13.03
N ILE A 142 1.70 9.90 -12.97
CA ILE A 142 2.26 10.78 -11.94
C ILE A 142 2.94 11.98 -12.60
N SER A 143 2.77 13.18 -12.01
CA SER A 143 3.40 14.39 -12.52
C SER A 143 4.90 14.45 -12.16
N PRO A 144 5.74 15.05 -13.03
CA PRO A 144 7.16 15.28 -12.72
C PRO A 144 7.40 16.03 -11.40
N ALA A 145 6.58 17.03 -11.09
CA ALA A 145 6.68 17.80 -9.85
C ALA A 145 6.40 16.93 -8.60
N ARG A 146 5.44 16.00 -8.71
CA ARG A 146 5.14 15.09 -7.60
C ARG A 146 6.23 14.06 -7.39
N ILE A 147 6.88 13.56 -8.46
CA ILE A 147 8.06 12.70 -8.36
C ILE A 147 9.18 13.42 -7.58
N ALA A 148 9.51 14.65 -8.00
CA ALA A 148 10.53 15.45 -7.31
C ALA A 148 10.18 15.63 -5.82
N GLY A 149 8.91 15.98 -5.52
CA GLY A 149 8.43 16.11 -4.14
C GLY A 149 8.51 14.82 -3.31
N ILE A 150 8.35 13.64 -3.93
CA ILE A 150 8.50 12.35 -3.23
C ILE A 150 9.97 12.05 -2.95
N LEU A 151 10.86 12.30 -3.92
CA LEU A 151 12.29 12.04 -3.79
C LEU A 151 12.99 12.99 -2.82
N SER A 152 12.52 14.25 -2.74
CA SER A 152 13.09 15.29 -1.86
C SER A 152 12.61 15.23 -0.40
N ARG A 153 11.89 14.19 0.03
CA ARG A 153 11.29 14.12 1.37
C ARG A 153 11.65 12.83 2.13
N GLY A 154 11.74 12.96 3.45
CA GLY A 154 11.95 11.84 4.37
C GLY A 154 13.27 11.13 4.16
N SER A 155 13.36 9.84 4.48
CA SER A 155 14.61 9.07 4.34
C SER A 155 15.13 8.97 2.91
N ARG A 156 14.31 9.24 1.87
CA ARG A 156 14.74 9.15 0.47
C ARG A 156 15.69 10.26 0.08
N SER A 157 15.58 11.46 0.67
CA SER A 157 16.52 12.55 0.37
C SER A 157 17.95 12.18 0.70
N ASP A 158 18.15 11.33 1.71
CA ASP A 158 19.47 10.90 2.17
C ASP A 158 20.11 9.86 1.25
N HIS A 159 19.31 9.23 0.37
CA HIS A 159 19.72 8.14 -0.50
C HIS A 159 19.66 8.51 -1.99
N ILE A 160 19.34 9.77 -2.32
CA ILE A 160 19.16 10.22 -3.70
C ILE A 160 20.16 11.32 -4.02
N ASP A 161 20.95 11.10 -5.06
CA ASP A 161 21.80 12.11 -5.66
C ASP A 161 21.04 12.84 -6.79
N THR A 162 21.05 14.17 -6.74
CA THR A 162 20.35 15.04 -7.69
C THR A 162 21.36 15.76 -8.57
N ILE A 163 21.44 15.35 -9.84
CA ILE A 163 22.32 15.94 -10.85
C ILE A 163 21.56 17.06 -11.56
N LYS A 164 21.95 18.31 -11.29
CA LYS A 164 21.38 19.49 -11.95
C LYS A 164 22.00 19.66 -13.34
N SER A 165 21.17 19.93 -14.34
CA SER A 165 21.64 20.27 -15.68
C SER A 165 22.23 21.69 -15.72
N PRO A 166 23.29 21.95 -16.51
CA PRO A 166 23.91 23.28 -16.64
C PRO A 166 22.92 24.40 -17.04
N CYS A 167 21.88 24.07 -17.82
CA CYS A 167 20.89 25.05 -18.28
C CYS A 167 19.57 25.02 -17.48
N GLY A 168 19.53 24.31 -16.35
CA GLY A 168 18.37 24.27 -15.45
C GLY A 168 17.13 23.52 -15.99
N LYS A 169 17.14 23.03 -17.23
CA LYS A 169 15.93 22.50 -17.88
C LYS A 169 15.41 21.20 -17.25
N GLN A 170 16.28 20.29 -16.81
CA GLN A 170 15.88 19.00 -16.22
C GLN A 170 16.94 18.47 -15.24
N SER A 171 16.55 18.23 -13.99
CA SER A 171 17.37 17.48 -13.02
C SER A 171 17.24 15.98 -13.25
N LYS A 172 18.33 15.25 -13.02
CA LYS A 172 18.33 13.78 -12.96
C LYS A 172 18.50 13.31 -11.52
N TYR A 173 17.93 12.16 -11.21
CA TYR A 173 17.95 11.54 -9.89
C TYR A 173 18.56 10.15 -10.02
N ARG A 174 19.44 9.78 -9.09
CA ARG A 174 19.98 8.41 -8.96
C ARG A 174 20.06 8.01 -7.50
N LEU A 175 20.07 6.72 -7.22
CA LEU A 175 20.38 6.20 -5.90
C LEU A 175 21.86 6.48 -5.58
N LEU A 176 22.14 6.90 -4.35
CA LEU A 176 23.51 6.93 -3.84
C LEU A 176 23.97 5.48 -3.70
N ASN A 177 24.90 5.07 -4.55
CA ASN A 177 25.58 3.78 -4.38
C ASN A 177 26.22 3.78 -3.00
N LYS A 178 25.85 2.82 -2.14
CA LYS A 178 26.70 2.43 -1.01
C LYS A 178 28.06 2.17 -1.62
N GLN A 179 29.06 2.97 -1.28
CA GLN A 179 30.40 2.77 -1.78
C GLN A 179 30.77 1.31 -1.57
N VAL A 180 30.98 0.57 -2.67
CA VAL A 180 31.88 -0.57 -2.65
C VAL A 180 33.20 0.03 -2.21
N ASN A 181 33.56 -0.21 -0.96
CA ASN A 181 34.75 0.33 -0.32
C ASN A 181 35.98 -0.12 -1.14
N PRO A 182 36.67 0.76 -1.90
CA PRO A 182 37.87 0.37 -2.62
C PRO A 182 39.04 0.64 -1.69
N LYS A 183 39.12 -0.14 -0.60
CA LYS A 183 40.33 -0.20 0.23
C LYS A 183 40.60 -1.66 0.54
N ASN A 184 41.19 -2.33 -0.43
CA ASN A 184 42.18 -3.39 -0.22
C ASN A 184 42.96 -3.54 -1.52
N ASN A 185 43.89 -2.61 -1.74
CA ASN A 185 45.08 -2.80 -2.56
C ASN A 185 46.09 -1.69 -2.25
N SER A 186 47.00 -1.98 -1.32
CA SER A 186 48.40 -1.52 -1.21
C SER A 186 48.95 -2.02 0.12
N THR A 187 49.61 -3.19 0.14
CA THR A 187 51.08 -3.36 0.20
C THR A 187 51.74 -2.75 1.44
N GLY A 188 52.32 -3.64 2.24
CA GLY A 188 53.18 -3.43 3.40
C GLY A 188 53.44 -4.79 4.03
#